data_AF-A0A941NG44-F1
#
_entry.id   AF-A0A941NG44-F1
#
_cell.length_a   1.000
_cell.length_b   1.000
_cell.length_c   1.000
_cell.angle_alpha   90.00
_cell.angle_beta   90.00
_cell.angle_gamma   90.00
#
_symmetry.space_group_name_H-M   'P 1'
#
loop_
_entity.id
_entity.type
_entity.pdbx_description
1 polymer ?
#
loop_
_entity_poly.entity_id
_entity_poly.type
_entity_poly.pdbx_seq_one_letter_code
_entity_poly.pdbx_strand_id
1 'polypeptide(L)' 'MDTPKKASSPEEIAARLADAAKRANQEADARRAAAKSLNLPPELGGPKGPEPTRYGDWEKKGLISDF' A
#
# COMPACT_ATOMS: atom_id res chain seq x y z
N MET A 1 -3.72 21.76 -37.90
CA MET A 1 -5.08 21.52 -37.35
C MET A 1 -4.90 20.60 -36.17
N ASP A 2 -4.56 21.17 -35.02
CA ASP A 2 -4.37 20.42 -33.78
C ASP A 2 -5.73 20.22 -33.14
N THR A 3 -6.31 19.04 -33.34
CA THR A 3 -7.59 18.66 -32.76
C THR A 3 -7.44 18.55 -31.24
N PRO A 4 -8.29 19.20 -30.43
CA PRO A 4 -8.18 19.07 -28.99
C PRO A 4 -8.53 17.62 -28.59
N LYS A 5 -7.59 16.95 -27.92
CA LYS A 5 -7.78 15.60 -27.39
C LYS A 5 -8.89 15.63 -26.35
N LYS A 6 -10.04 15.00 -26.66
CA LYS A 6 -11.19 14.92 -25.75
C LYS A 6 -10.74 14.26 -24.44
N ALA A 7 -11.04 14.90 -23.31
CA ALA A 7 -10.78 14.33 -22.00
C ALA A 7 -11.56 13.01 -21.84
N SER A 8 -10.91 11.98 -21.31
CA SER A 8 -11.54 10.68 -21.04
C SER A 8 -12.68 10.83 -20.03
N SER A 9 -13.73 10.02 -20.19
CA SER A 9 -14.85 9.95 -19.25
C SER A 9 -14.37 9.52 -17.86
N PRO A 10 -15.01 9.97 -16.76
CA PRO A 10 -14.71 9.49 -15.41
C PRO A 10 -14.67 7.96 -15.27
N GLU A 11 -15.54 7.25 -16.00
CA GLU A 11 -15.60 5.78 -16.01
C GLU A 11 -14.34 5.15 -16.64
N GLU A 12 -13.83 5.73 -17.72
CA GLU A 12 -12.60 5.26 -18.38
C GLU A 12 -11.37 5.48 -17.51
N ILE A 13 -11.36 6.56 -16.72
CA ILE A 13 -10.32 6.85 -15.75
C ILE A 13 -10.38 5.84 -14.60
N ALA A 14 -11.57 5.57 -14.06
CA ALA A 14 -11.77 4.60 -13.00
C ALA A 14 -11.36 3.17 -13.44
N ALA A 15 -11.72 2.76 -14.65
CA ALA A 15 -11.34 1.47 -15.21
C ALA A 15 -9.81 1.32 -15.31
N ARG A 16 -9.13 2.34 -15.87
CA ARG A 16 -7.65 2.35 -15.95
C ARG A 16 -6.99 2.29 -14.58
N LEU A 17 -7.55 2.98 -13.59
CA LEU A 17 -7.04 2.96 -12.21
C LEU A 17 -7.23 1.57 -11.58
N ALA A 18 -8.38 0.93 -11.78
CA ALA A 18 -8.64 -0.42 -11.28
C ALA A 18 -7.67 -1.45 -11.89
N ASP A 19 -7.43 -1.37 -13.20
CA ASP A 19 -6.46 -2.24 -13.88
C ASP A 19 -5.03 -2.00 -13.40
N ALA A 20 -4.65 -0.74 -13.17
CA ALA A 20 -3.35 -0.39 -12.60
C ALA A 20 -3.20 -0.92 -11.16
N ALA A 21 -4.24 -0.78 -10.34
CA ALA A 21 -4.26 -1.30 -8.97
C ALA A 21 -4.12 -2.82 -8.94
N LYS A 22 -4.83 -3.53 -9.82
CA LYS A 22 -4.73 -5.00 -9.95
C LYS A 22 -3.30 -5.43 -10.28
N ARG A 23 -2.66 -4.79 -11.27
CA ARG A 23 -1.28 -5.11 -11.64
C ARG A 23 -0.29 -4.82 -10.50
N ALA A 24 -0.45 -3.67 -9.83
CA ALA A 24 0.42 -3.29 -8.71
C ALA A 24 0.33 -4.30 -7.55
N ASN A 25 -0.88 -4.76 -7.22
CA ASN A 25 -1.09 -5.77 -6.18
C ASN A 25 -0.47 -7.11 -6.57
N GLN A 26 -0.68 -7.56 -7.80
CA GLN A 26 -0.08 -8.81 -8.31
C GLN A 26 1.45 -8.77 -8.25
N GLU A 27 2.06 -7.65 -8.60
CA GLU A 27 3.51 -7.48 -8.51
C GLU A 27 3.99 -7.45 -7.04
N ALA A 28 3.27 -6.76 -6.16
CA ALA A 28 3.60 -6.73 -4.73
C ALA A 28 3.52 -8.13 -4.11
N ASP A 29 2.51 -8.92 -4.47
CA ASP A 29 2.37 -10.32 -4.01
C ASP A 29 3.50 -11.20 -4.55
N ALA A 30 3.85 -11.05 -5.84
CA ALA A 30 4.99 -11.77 -6.41
C ALA A 30 6.31 -11.40 -5.70
N ARG A 31 6.51 -10.11 -5.35
CA ARG A 31 7.66 -9.66 -4.57
C ARG A 31 7.68 -10.26 -3.15
N ARG A 32 6.53 -10.32 -2.47
CA ARG A 32 6.42 -10.95 -1.14
C ARG A 32 6.69 -12.45 -1.20
N ALA A 33 6.19 -13.15 -2.22
CA ALA A 33 6.41 -14.58 -2.41
C ALA A 33 7.88 -14.91 -2.74
N ALA A 34 8.57 -14.03 -3.48
CA ALA A 34 9.99 -14.19 -3.81
C ALA A 34 10.94 -13.73 -2.69
N ALA A 35 10.46 -12.94 -1.73
CA ALA A 35 11.27 -12.47 -0.62
C ALA A 35 11.64 -13.63 0.32
N LYS A 36 12.94 -13.76 0.61
CA LYS A 36 13.41 -14.72 1.61
C LYS A 36 12.98 -14.26 3.00
N SER A 37 12.51 -15.19 3.82
CA SER A 37 12.28 -14.92 5.23
C SER A 37 13.61 -14.54 5.89
N LEU A 38 13.64 -13.36 6.49
CA LEU A 38 14.75 -12.96 7.32
C LEU A 38 14.54 -13.55 8.70
N ASN A 39 15.50 -14.34 9.18
CA ASN A 39 15.47 -14.90 10.53
C ASN A 39 15.95 -13.84 11.53
N LEU A 40 15.13 -12.81 11.74
CA LEU A 40 15.37 -11.79 12.76
C LEU A 40 14.91 -12.30 14.13
N PRO A 41 15.60 -11.93 15.22
CA PRO A 41 15.09 -12.18 16.56
C PRO A 41 13.71 -11.53 16.74
N PRO A 42 12.81 -12.14 17.53
CA PRO A 42 11.50 -11.57 17.78
C PRO A 42 11.63 -10.21 18.49
N GLU A 43 10.85 -9.24 18.06
CA GLU A 43 10.70 -7.98 18.79
C GLU A 43 9.92 -8.24 20.09
N LEU A 44 10.53 -7.88 21.23
CA LEU A 44 9.93 -8.04 22.56
C LEU A 44 9.43 -6.69 23.06
N GLY A 45 8.21 -6.64 23.60
CA GLY A 45 7.62 -5.42 24.15
C GLY A 45 7.06 -4.44 23.11
N GLY A 46 7.29 -4.68 21.81
CA GLY A 46 6.71 -3.90 20.71
C GLY A 46 5.30 -4.35 20.30
N PRO A 47 4.57 -3.52 19.53
CA PRO A 47 3.32 -3.92 18.89
C PRO A 47 3.55 -5.08 17.91
N LYS A 48 2.55 -5.96 17.75
CA LYS A 48 2.64 -7.04 16.76
C LYS A 48 2.70 -6.44 15.35
N GLY A 49 3.77 -6.73 14.61
CA GLY A 49 3.92 -6.34 13.21
C GLY A 49 4.86 -5.16 13.02
N PRO A 50 4.90 -4.57 11.81
CA PRO A 50 5.77 -3.43 11.52
C PRO A 50 5.47 -2.27 12.47
N GLU A 51 6.51 -1.56 12.89
CA GLU A 51 6.38 -0.46 13.84
C GLU A 51 5.33 0.58 13.36
N PRO A 52 4.30 0.90 14.16
CA PRO A 52 3.17 1.76 13.75
C PRO A 52 3.58 3.19 13.35
N THR A 53 4.61 3.73 13.99
CA THR A 53 5.27 5.01 13.65
C THR A 53 5.84 5.01 12.23
N ARG A 54 6.15 3.85 11.64
CA ARG A 54 6.68 3.73 10.28
C ARG A 54 5.59 3.81 9.20
N TYR A 55 4.31 3.65 9.53
CA TYR A 55 3.20 3.57 8.56
C TYR A 55 2.01 4.51 8.83
N GLY A 56 2.12 5.44 9.79
CA GLY A 56 1.08 6.44 10.07
C GLY A 56 -0.08 5.93 10.95
N ASP A 57 0.04 4.74 11.51
CA ASP A 57 -0.92 4.17 12.46
C ASP A 57 -0.63 4.68 13.89
N TRP A 58 -0.82 5.97 14.12
CA TRP A 58 -0.64 6.57 15.46
C TRP A 58 -1.83 6.30 16.40
N GLU A 59 -2.83 5.56 15.92
CA GLU A 59 -4.04 5.23 16.65
C GLU A 59 -4.02 3.79 17.17
N LYS A 60 -4.17 3.62 18.48
CA LYS A 60 -4.46 2.32 19.09
C LYS A 60 -5.78 2.42 19.85
N LYS A 61 -6.82 1.76 19.33
CA LYS A 61 -8.18 1.77 19.91
C LYS A 61 -8.77 3.19 20.07
N GLY A 62 -8.61 4.07 19.08
CA GLY A 62 -9.13 5.45 19.16
C GLY A 62 -8.30 6.43 19.98
N LEU A 63 -7.14 6.00 20.51
CA LEU A 63 -6.23 6.85 21.26
C LEU A 63 -4.96 7.11 20.45
N ILE A 64 -4.64 8.39 20.26
CA ILE A 64 -3.36 8.81 19.68
C ILE A 64 -2.28 8.60 20.74
N SER A 65 -1.25 7.82 20.40
CA SER A 65 -0.14 7.48 21.30
C SER A 65 1.15 8.13 20.79
N ASP A 66 1.77 8.98 21.61
CA ASP A 66 3.04 9.68 21.33
C ASP A 66 4.15 9.22 22.30
N PHE A 67 4.45 7.92 22.27
CA PHE A 67 5.47 7.28 23.14
C PHE A 67 6.28 6.25 22.36
#